data_AF-A0A169SBM2-F1
#
_entry.id   AF-A0A169SBM2-F1
#
_cell.length_a   1.000
_cell.length_b   1.000
_cell.length_c   1.000
_cell.angle_alpha   90.00
_cell.angle_beta   90.00
_cell.angle_gamma   90.00
#
_symmetry.space_group_name_H-M   'P 1'
#
loop_
_entity.id
_entity.type
_entity.pdbx_description
1 polymer ?
#
loop_
_entity_poly.entity_id
_entity_poly.type
_entity_poly.pdbx_seq_one_letter_code
_entity_poly.pdbx_strand_id
1 'polypeptide(L)'
;MTHVVLIDNRDSFVYNLVDAFAVAGYKCTVFRNTVPVETILAANPDLICLSPGPGYPADAGNMMALIERTLGQIPLLGICLGYQALIEYHGGKVEPCGPVHGTTDNMILTDAGVQSPVFAGLATDVEPDHPEIPGRKVPIGRYHSLGCVVAPEGIESLGTCASEIGDVIMAAQTTDGLALGLQFHPESVLSPTGPIILSRCVEQLLAN
;
A
#
# COMPACT_ATOMS: atom_id res chain seq x y z
N MET A 1 20.07 -5.83 8.84
CA MET A 1 19.00 -4.82 9.01
C MET A 1 18.38 -4.66 7.65
N THR A 2 17.08 -4.92 7.53
CA THR A 2 16.35 -4.81 6.26
C THR A 2 16.56 -3.44 5.64
N HIS A 3 16.93 -3.40 4.37
CA HIS A 3 17.11 -2.20 3.58
C HIS A 3 15.88 -1.95 2.71
N VAL A 4 15.07 -0.97 3.11
CA VAL A 4 13.94 -0.45 2.35
C VAL A 4 14.44 0.67 1.43
N VAL A 5 14.22 0.53 0.12
CA VAL A 5 14.41 1.62 -0.83
C VAL A 5 13.07 2.27 -1.11
N LEU A 6 12.94 3.55 -0.72
CA LEU A 6 11.73 4.33 -0.90
C LEU A 6 11.83 5.17 -2.18
N ILE A 7 10.87 5.00 -3.08
CA ILE A 7 10.76 5.80 -4.31
C ILE A 7 9.83 6.96 -4.03
N ASP A 8 10.40 8.16 -3.93
CA ASP A 8 9.70 9.43 -3.75
C ASP A 8 9.06 9.87 -5.07
N ASN A 9 7.74 9.71 -5.15
CA ASN A 9 6.90 10.11 -6.28
C ASN A 9 6.41 11.57 -6.16
N ARG A 10 7.15 12.40 -5.41
CA ARG A 10 6.89 13.83 -5.14
C ARG A 10 5.69 14.05 -4.22
N ASP A 11 5.51 13.17 -3.24
CA ASP A 11 4.53 13.38 -2.18
C ASP A 11 5.07 14.32 -1.09
N SER A 12 4.14 15.04 -0.45
CA SER A 12 4.48 16.01 0.60
C SER A 12 4.84 15.34 1.94
N PHE A 13 4.50 14.06 2.13
CA PHE A 13 4.62 13.31 3.38
C PHE A 13 5.54 12.10 3.26
N VAL A 14 6.34 12.00 2.21
CA VAL A 14 7.28 10.88 2.00
C VAL A 14 8.22 10.64 3.19
N TYR A 15 8.60 11.68 3.93
CA TYR A 15 9.44 11.54 5.12
C TYR A 15 8.72 10.97 6.34
N ASN A 16 7.38 11.02 6.40
CA ASN A 16 6.65 10.29 7.44
C ASN A 16 6.80 8.77 7.25
N LEU A 17 6.88 8.29 6.00
CA LEU A 17 7.20 6.89 5.71
C LEU A 17 8.64 6.56 6.11
N VAL A 18 9.60 7.45 5.80
CA VAL A 18 11.00 7.27 6.22
C VAL A 18 11.10 7.14 7.74
N ASP A 19 10.44 8.02 8.48
CA ASP A 19 10.41 8.01 9.94
C ASP A 19 9.73 6.74 10.48
N ALA A 20 8.59 6.35 9.91
CA ALA A 20 7.90 5.11 10.29
C ALA A 20 8.79 3.87 10.10
N PHE A 21 9.49 3.77 8.97
CA PHE A 21 10.43 2.66 8.73
C PHE A 21 11.64 2.71 9.67
N ALA A 22 12.17 3.91 9.96
CA ALA A 22 13.28 4.07 10.89
C ALA A 22 12.89 3.67 12.32
N VAL A 23 11.70 4.06 12.78
CA VAL A 23 11.16 3.66 14.09
C VAL A 23 10.96 2.14 14.18
N ALA A 24 10.55 1.50 13.08
CA ALA A 24 10.45 0.04 12.98
C ALA A 24 11.83 -0.67 12.88
N GLY A 25 12.94 0.07 12.84
CA GLY A 25 14.29 -0.47 12.82
C GLY A 25 14.81 -0.85 11.43
N TYR A 26 14.18 -0.37 10.37
CA TYR A 26 14.63 -0.58 8.99
C TYR A 26 15.59 0.52 8.53
N LYS A 27 16.56 0.14 7.68
CA LYS A 27 17.42 1.10 6.99
C LYS A 27 16.68 1.61 5.76
N CYS A 28 16.43 2.93 5.69
CA CYS A 28 15.76 3.53 4.53
C CYS A 28 16.76 4.27 3.62
N THR A 29 16.59 4.16 2.30
CA THR A 29 17.26 5.02 1.31
C THR A 29 16.22 5.56 0.35
N VAL A 30 16.19 6.88 0.18
CA VAL A 30 15.20 7.55 -0.65
C VAL A 30 15.80 7.89 -2.01
N PHE A 31 15.12 7.50 -3.09
CA PHE A 31 15.40 7.96 -4.45
C PHE A 31 14.19 8.69 -5.01
N ARG A 32 14.42 9.78 -5.74
CA ARG A 32 13.36 10.39 -6.57
C ARG A 32 13.00 9.43 -7.70
N ASN A 33 11.74 9.44 -8.13
CA ASN A 33 11.25 8.68 -9.29
C ASN A 33 11.84 9.10 -10.65
N THR A 34 12.81 10.02 -10.67
CA THR A 34 13.59 10.40 -11.86
C THR A 34 14.97 9.76 -11.90
N VAL A 35 15.39 9.06 -10.83
CA VAL A 35 16.68 8.37 -10.78
C VAL A 35 16.63 7.13 -11.69
N PRO A 36 17.67 6.81 -12.46
CA PRO A 36 17.67 5.60 -13.29
C PRO A 36 17.42 4.33 -12.46
N VAL A 37 16.64 3.39 -13.01
CA VAL A 37 16.28 2.12 -12.34
C VAL A 37 17.53 1.36 -11.91
N GLU A 38 18.56 1.35 -12.75
CA GLU A 38 19.84 0.68 -12.51
C GLU A 38 20.56 1.24 -11.28
N THR A 39 20.44 2.54 -11.03
CA THR A 39 21.01 3.18 -9.83
C THR A 39 20.24 2.80 -8.57
N ILE A 40 18.91 2.68 -8.67
CA ILE A 40 18.05 2.22 -7.58
C ILE A 40 18.40 0.77 -7.22
N LEU A 41 18.52 -0.11 -8.22
CA LEU A 41 18.84 -1.52 -7.99
C LEU A 41 20.27 -1.73 -7.49
N ALA A 42 21.22 -0.88 -7.88
CA ALA A 42 22.58 -0.90 -7.34
C ALA A 42 22.64 -0.61 -5.82
N ALA A 43 21.58 -0.08 -5.22
CA ALA A 43 21.47 0.07 -3.78
C ALA A 43 21.20 -1.26 -3.05
N ASN A 44 20.93 -2.35 -3.78
CA ASN A 44 20.60 -3.69 -3.27
C ASN A 44 19.44 -3.68 -2.25
N PRO A 45 18.23 -3.26 -2.66
CA PRO A 45 17.07 -3.27 -1.76
C PRO A 45 16.66 -4.70 -1.38
N ASP A 46 16.32 -4.89 -0.10
CA ASP A 46 15.56 -6.06 0.35
C ASP A 46 14.06 -5.89 0.01
N LEU A 47 13.58 -4.64 0.00
CA LEU A 47 12.21 -4.28 -0.34
C LEU A 47 12.20 -2.88 -0.99
N ILE A 48 11.33 -2.69 -1.98
CA ILE A 48 11.10 -1.38 -2.61
C ILE A 48 9.72 -0.87 -2.19
N CYS A 49 9.68 0.32 -1.59
CA CYS A 49 8.43 1.00 -1.26
C CYS A 49 8.17 2.12 -2.29
N LEU A 50 7.03 2.05 -2.97
CA LEU A 50 6.55 3.08 -3.90
C LEU A 50 5.64 4.04 -3.12
N SER A 51 6.13 5.25 -2.89
CA SER A 51 5.41 6.25 -2.09
C SER A 51 4.18 6.81 -2.80
N PRO A 52 3.30 7.52 -2.07
CA PRO A 52 2.25 8.33 -2.68
C PRO A 52 2.81 9.38 -3.63
N GLY A 53 1.93 10.05 -4.38
CA GLY A 53 2.29 11.18 -5.22
C GLY A 53 1.08 11.71 -5.98
N PRO A 54 1.23 12.84 -6.70
CA PRO A 54 0.17 13.41 -7.51
C PRO A 54 0.05 12.72 -8.87
N GLY A 55 -1.12 12.85 -9.51
CA GLY A 55 -1.33 12.45 -10.91
C GLY A 55 -1.66 10.97 -11.07
N TYR A 56 -1.36 10.43 -12.25
CA TYR A 56 -1.58 9.03 -12.62
C TYR A 56 -0.26 8.25 -12.61
N PRO A 57 -0.29 6.92 -12.36
CA PRO A 57 0.92 6.10 -12.35
C PRO A 57 1.75 6.19 -13.62
N ALA A 58 1.10 6.21 -14.79
CA ALA A 58 1.77 6.33 -16.09
C ALA A 58 2.62 7.61 -16.25
N ASP A 59 2.30 8.67 -15.52
CA ASP A 59 3.00 9.96 -15.58
C ASP A 59 4.11 10.09 -14.51
N ALA A 60 4.23 9.09 -13.62
CA ALA A 60 5.08 9.15 -12.44
C ALA A 60 6.52 8.67 -12.69
N GLY A 61 7.23 9.39 -13.57
CA GLY A 61 8.66 9.17 -13.80
C GLY A 61 8.98 7.74 -14.22
N ASN A 62 9.89 7.09 -13.50
CA ASN A 62 10.35 5.74 -13.78
C ASN A 62 9.50 4.63 -13.12
N MET A 63 8.41 4.96 -12.43
CA MET A 63 7.72 4.01 -11.54
C MET A 63 7.25 2.75 -12.26
N MET A 64 6.62 2.88 -13.43
CA MET A 64 6.17 1.73 -14.22
C MET A 64 7.34 0.86 -14.71
N ALA A 65 8.43 1.48 -15.16
CA ALA A 65 9.64 0.77 -15.58
C ALA A 65 10.34 0.07 -14.40
N LEU A 66 10.30 0.66 -13.20
CA LEU A 66 10.84 0.02 -12.00
C LEU A 66 10.03 -1.22 -11.63
N ILE A 67 8.69 -1.14 -11.62
CA ILE A 67 7.81 -2.29 -11.35
C ILE A 67 8.11 -3.42 -12.35
N GLU A 68 8.14 -3.11 -13.65
CA GLU A 68 8.43 -4.08 -14.71
C GLU A 68 9.76 -4.83 -14.48
N ARG A 69 10.77 -4.13 -13.96
CA ARG A 69 12.11 -4.70 -13.74
C ARG A 69 12.25 -5.48 -12.43
N THR A 70 11.35 -5.29 -11.47
CA THR A 70 11.52 -5.77 -10.09
C THR A 70 10.44 -6.74 -9.62
N LEU A 71 9.23 -6.65 -10.17
CA LEU A 71 8.16 -7.57 -9.84
C LEU A 71 8.61 -9.01 -10.17
N GLY A 72 8.29 -9.95 -9.28
CA GLY A 72 8.78 -11.33 -9.38
C GLY A 72 10.18 -11.56 -8.80
N GLN A 73 10.91 -10.51 -8.39
CA GLN A 73 12.31 -10.62 -7.94
C GLN A 73 12.57 -9.90 -6.60
N ILE A 74 12.00 -8.72 -6.41
CA ILE A 74 12.18 -7.90 -5.20
C ILE A 74 10.78 -7.53 -4.68
N PRO A 75 10.48 -7.76 -3.39
CA PRO A 75 9.19 -7.43 -2.84
C PRO A 75 8.85 -5.93 -2.96
N LEU A 76 7.62 -5.63 -3.35
CA LEU A 76 7.11 -4.28 -3.57
C LEU A 76 6.01 -3.89 -2.58
N LEU A 77 6.13 -2.72 -1.97
CA LEU A 77 5.08 -2.11 -1.15
C LEU A 77 4.59 -0.82 -1.80
N GLY A 78 3.37 -0.81 -2.33
CA GLY A 78 2.76 0.37 -2.95
C GLY A 78 1.86 1.13 -1.99
N ILE A 79 1.97 2.46 -1.95
CA ILE A 79 1.11 3.32 -1.13
C ILE A 79 0.48 4.40 -2.00
N CYS A 80 -0.85 4.52 -1.95
CA CYS A 80 -1.66 5.44 -2.75
C CYS A 80 -1.30 5.38 -4.24
N LEU A 81 -0.58 6.35 -4.80
CA LEU A 81 -0.10 6.34 -6.18
C LEU A 81 0.78 5.10 -6.49
N GLY A 82 1.64 4.70 -5.56
CA GLY A 82 2.46 3.50 -5.71
C GLY A 82 1.62 2.21 -5.77
N TYR A 83 0.51 2.15 -5.04
CA TYR A 83 -0.45 1.04 -5.13
C TYR A 83 -1.20 1.07 -6.48
N GLN A 84 -1.64 2.24 -6.91
CA GLN A 84 -2.30 2.41 -8.21
C GLN A 84 -1.42 1.94 -9.36
N ALA A 85 -0.10 2.18 -9.28
CA ALA A 85 0.86 1.67 -10.26
C ALA A 85 0.92 0.14 -10.32
N LEU A 86 0.88 -0.53 -9.16
CA LEU A 86 0.83 -1.99 -9.10
C LEU A 86 -0.46 -2.52 -9.72
N ILE A 87 -1.60 -1.85 -9.48
CA ILE A 87 -2.89 -2.22 -10.08
C ILE A 87 -2.85 -2.06 -11.60
N GLU A 88 -2.40 -0.92 -12.12
CA GLU A 88 -2.30 -0.68 -13.57
C GLU A 88 -1.34 -1.67 -14.24
N TYR A 89 -0.21 -1.99 -13.59
CA TYR A 89 0.74 -2.97 -14.10
C TYR A 89 0.10 -4.36 -14.28
N HIS A 90 -0.77 -4.77 -13.35
CA HIS A 90 -1.53 -6.02 -13.46
C HIS A 90 -2.74 -5.92 -14.42
N GLY A 91 -2.87 -4.84 -15.18
CA GLY A 91 -3.97 -4.63 -16.12
C GLY A 91 -5.27 -4.15 -15.47
N GLY A 92 -5.22 -3.75 -14.21
CA GLY A 92 -6.33 -3.13 -13.50
C GLY A 92 -6.60 -1.70 -13.97
N LYS A 93 -7.81 -1.20 -13.67
CA LYS A 93 -8.23 0.14 -14.04
C LYS A 93 -8.24 1.05 -12.81
N VAL A 94 -7.48 2.15 -12.89
CA VAL A 94 -7.50 3.24 -11.91
C VAL A 94 -8.27 4.41 -12.50
N GLU A 95 -9.33 4.83 -11.83
CA GLU A 95 -10.24 5.86 -12.36
C GLU A 95 -10.75 6.80 -11.25
N PRO A 96 -11.24 7.99 -11.60
CA PRO A 96 -11.82 8.92 -10.63
C PRO A 96 -12.93 8.28 -9.80
N CYS A 97 -12.81 8.35 -8.47
CA CYS A 97 -13.75 7.72 -7.53
C CYS A 97 -14.44 8.72 -6.57
N GLY A 98 -14.37 10.01 -6.90
CA GLY A 98 -14.77 11.12 -6.02
C GLY A 98 -13.59 11.57 -5.13
N PRO A 99 -13.32 12.88 -5.00
CA PRO A 99 -12.18 13.37 -4.24
C PRO A 99 -12.39 13.17 -2.74
N VAL A 100 -11.39 12.57 -2.08
CA VAL A 100 -11.36 12.44 -0.62
C VAL A 100 -10.25 13.31 -0.05
N HIS A 101 -10.61 14.32 0.73
CA HIS A 101 -9.67 15.28 1.32
C HIS A 101 -9.42 15.01 2.80
N GLY A 102 -8.57 14.03 3.12
CA GLY A 102 -8.12 13.80 4.48
C GLY A 102 -9.26 13.46 5.45
N THR A 103 -9.93 12.33 5.20
CA THR A 103 -10.95 11.79 6.12
C THR A 103 -10.45 10.50 6.75
N THR A 104 -10.96 10.19 7.94
CA THR A 104 -10.86 8.85 8.52
C THR A 104 -12.12 8.07 8.17
N ASP A 105 -11.96 6.94 7.51
CA ASP A 105 -13.04 6.00 7.20
C ASP A 105 -12.74 4.62 7.79
N ASN A 106 -13.78 3.80 7.89
CA ASN A 106 -13.62 2.39 8.23
C ASN A 106 -13.50 1.58 6.94
N MET A 107 -12.29 1.08 6.67
CA MET A 107 -12.11 0.03 5.67
C MET A 107 -12.79 -1.25 6.16
N ILE A 108 -13.54 -1.90 5.27
CA ILE A 108 -14.18 -3.18 5.54
C ILE A 108 -13.29 -4.29 4.97
N LEU A 109 -12.77 -5.15 5.84
CA LEU A 109 -11.94 -6.29 5.42
C LEU A 109 -12.77 -7.33 4.67
N THR A 110 -12.20 -7.84 3.57
CA THR A 110 -12.68 -9.06 2.91
C THR A 110 -12.35 -10.29 3.77
N ASP A 111 -12.80 -11.49 3.37
CA ASP A 111 -12.41 -12.73 4.07
C ASP A 111 -10.90 -12.96 4.04
N ALA A 112 -10.25 -12.67 2.92
CA ALA A 112 -8.80 -12.67 2.80
C ALA A 112 -8.15 -11.63 3.73
N GLY A 113 -8.73 -10.43 3.81
CA GLY A 113 -8.27 -9.37 4.72
C GLY A 113 -8.34 -9.75 6.20
N VAL A 114 -9.41 -10.43 6.62
CA VAL A 114 -9.56 -10.95 7.99
C VAL A 114 -8.47 -11.97 8.32
N GLN A 115 -8.05 -12.77 7.35
CA GLN A 115 -7.01 -13.79 7.51
C GLN A 115 -5.59 -13.21 7.36
N SER A 116 -5.44 -12.02 6.80
CA SER A 116 -4.14 -11.40 6.56
C SER A 116 -3.46 -11.03 7.89
N PRO A 117 -2.18 -11.42 8.10
CA PRO A 117 -1.44 -11.04 9.30
C PRO A 117 -1.26 -9.52 9.42
N VAL A 118 -1.33 -8.79 8.31
CA VAL A 118 -1.27 -7.31 8.28
C VAL A 118 -2.37 -6.69 9.13
N PHE A 119 -3.60 -7.22 9.05
CA PHE A 119 -4.77 -6.66 9.72
C PHE A 119 -5.18 -7.39 11.01
N ALA A 120 -4.42 -8.43 11.41
CA ALA A 120 -4.71 -9.24 12.59
C ALA A 120 -4.89 -8.37 13.86
N GLY A 121 -6.08 -8.45 14.46
CA GLY A 121 -6.45 -7.74 15.69
C GLY A 121 -6.61 -6.22 15.55
N LEU A 122 -6.70 -5.67 14.33
CA LEU A 122 -6.86 -4.23 14.10
C LEU A 122 -8.32 -3.80 13.90
N ALA A 123 -9.24 -4.74 13.79
CA ALA A 123 -10.66 -4.43 13.63
C ALA A 123 -11.26 -3.85 14.93
N THR A 124 -12.16 -2.88 14.77
CA THR A 124 -12.76 -2.09 15.87
C THR A 124 -14.20 -2.48 16.19
N ASP A 125 -14.81 -3.34 15.39
CA ASP A 125 -16.17 -3.86 15.54
C ASP A 125 -16.18 -5.34 15.99
N VAL A 126 -15.17 -5.74 16.75
CA VAL A 126 -15.14 -7.05 17.40
C VAL A 126 -16.11 -7.06 18.57
N GLU A 127 -17.04 -8.01 18.58
CA GLU A 127 -18.00 -8.19 19.67
C GLU A 127 -17.39 -9.08 20.77
N PRO A 128 -17.17 -8.57 22.00
CA PRO A 128 -16.50 -9.33 23.07
C PRO A 128 -17.22 -10.63 23.45
N ASP A 129 -18.56 -10.64 23.33
CA ASP A 129 -19.40 -11.78 23.67
C ASP A 129 -19.46 -12.83 22.55
N HIS A 130 -18.93 -12.51 21.36
CA HIS A 130 -18.92 -13.36 20.17
C HIS A 130 -17.53 -13.41 19.52
N PRO A 131 -16.49 -13.92 20.22
CA PRO A 131 -15.11 -13.94 19.73
C PRO A 131 -14.91 -14.80 18.48
N GLU A 132 -15.86 -15.69 18.15
CA GLU A 132 -15.89 -16.47 16.92
C GLU A 132 -16.24 -15.66 15.67
N ILE A 133 -16.86 -14.48 15.84
CA ILE A 133 -17.23 -13.58 14.74
C ILE A 133 -16.08 -12.58 14.55
N PRO A 134 -15.35 -12.63 13.42
CA PRO A 134 -14.27 -11.69 13.19
C PRO A 134 -14.80 -10.28 12.92
N GLY A 135 -14.21 -9.29 13.59
CA GLY A 135 -14.38 -7.89 13.22
C GLY A 135 -13.79 -7.58 11.84
N ARG A 136 -14.30 -6.56 11.18
CA ARG A 136 -13.92 -6.19 9.81
C ARG A 136 -13.57 -4.71 9.62
N LYS A 137 -13.90 -3.83 10.57
CA LYS A 137 -13.72 -2.38 10.41
C LYS A 137 -12.36 -1.93 10.92
N VAL A 138 -11.48 -1.53 10.01
CA VAL A 138 -10.16 -0.96 10.31
C VAL A 138 -10.16 0.54 9.98
N PRO A 139 -9.95 1.45 10.96
CA PRO A 139 -9.86 2.89 10.71
C PRO A 139 -8.63 3.26 9.88
N ILE A 140 -8.83 4.02 8.79
CA ILE A 140 -7.79 4.42 7.84
C ILE A 140 -7.95 5.88 7.37
N GLY A 141 -6.84 6.54 7.06
CA GLY A 141 -6.77 7.89 6.51
C GLY A 141 -6.73 7.94 4.98
N ARG A 142 -7.72 8.59 4.34
CA ARG A 142 -7.86 8.67 2.88
C ARG A 142 -7.59 10.08 2.35
N TYR A 143 -6.81 10.16 1.26
CA TYR A 143 -6.43 11.42 0.59
C TYR A 143 -6.48 11.32 -0.96
N HIS A 144 -7.22 10.36 -1.49
CA HIS A 144 -7.18 9.99 -2.91
C HIS A 144 -8.45 10.42 -3.66
N SER A 145 -8.29 10.73 -4.95
CA SER A 145 -9.40 10.99 -5.88
C SER A 145 -9.53 9.93 -6.97
N LEU A 146 -8.56 9.02 -7.05
CA LEU A 146 -8.52 7.89 -7.96
C LEU A 146 -8.64 6.61 -7.14
N GLY A 147 -9.20 5.57 -7.73
CA GLY A 147 -9.34 4.27 -7.10
C GLY A 147 -9.60 3.16 -8.11
N CYS A 148 -9.56 1.93 -7.62
CA CYS A 148 -9.88 0.73 -8.39
C CYS A 148 -10.99 -0.04 -7.67
N VAL A 149 -12.04 -0.39 -8.39
CA VAL A 149 -13.21 -1.12 -7.84
C VAL A 149 -13.25 -2.59 -8.24
N VAL A 150 -12.36 -3.02 -9.15
CA VAL A 150 -12.27 -4.41 -9.62
C VAL A 150 -10.81 -4.84 -9.56
N ALA A 151 -10.52 -5.84 -8.72
CA ALA A 151 -9.17 -6.40 -8.64
C ALA A 151 -8.82 -7.07 -9.99
N PRO A 152 -7.67 -6.76 -10.59
CA PRO A 152 -7.21 -7.46 -11.78
C PRO A 152 -6.76 -8.90 -11.45
N GLU A 153 -6.48 -9.68 -12.50
CA GLU A 153 -5.93 -11.03 -12.34
C GLU A 153 -4.59 -10.98 -11.57
N GLY A 154 -4.39 -11.96 -10.68
CA GLY A 154 -3.19 -12.02 -9.84
C GLY A 154 -3.20 -11.08 -8.63
N ILE A 155 -4.26 -10.29 -8.42
CA ILE A 155 -4.42 -9.42 -7.26
C ILE A 155 -5.61 -9.89 -6.40
N GLU A 156 -5.37 -10.07 -5.10
CA GLU A 156 -6.38 -10.40 -4.10
C GLU A 156 -6.71 -9.17 -3.24
N SER A 157 -7.99 -8.78 -3.20
CA SER A 157 -8.47 -7.68 -2.37
C SER A 157 -8.53 -8.07 -0.90
N LEU A 158 -7.96 -7.23 -0.03
CA LEU A 158 -7.94 -7.40 1.43
C LEU A 158 -8.95 -6.49 2.14
N GLY A 159 -9.41 -5.42 1.50
CA GLY A 159 -10.44 -4.57 2.10
C GLY A 159 -10.89 -3.45 1.18
N THR A 160 -12.08 -2.93 1.44
CA THR A 160 -12.73 -1.91 0.60
C THR A 160 -13.33 -0.76 1.40
N CYS A 161 -13.56 0.37 0.73
CA CYS A 161 -14.37 1.48 1.21
C CYS A 161 -15.34 1.91 0.11
N ALA A 162 -16.55 2.33 0.51
CA ALA A 162 -17.52 2.89 -0.42
C ALA A 162 -16.99 4.16 -1.11
N SER A 163 -17.36 4.35 -2.37
CA SER A 163 -17.09 5.54 -3.18
C SER A 163 -18.23 5.79 -4.17
N GLU A 164 -18.14 6.88 -4.93
CA GLU A 164 -19.16 7.24 -5.93
C GLU A 164 -19.29 6.22 -7.07
N ILE A 165 -18.23 5.44 -7.33
CA ILE A 165 -18.16 4.46 -8.42
C ILE A 165 -18.28 3.01 -7.95
N GLY A 166 -18.61 2.80 -6.67
CA GLY A 166 -18.64 1.49 -6.01
C GLY A 166 -17.56 1.35 -4.94
N ASP A 167 -17.35 0.13 -4.46
CA ASP A 167 -16.42 -0.15 -3.38
C ASP A 167 -14.98 -0.15 -3.91
N VAL A 168 -14.21 0.89 -3.56
CA VAL A 168 -12.80 1.00 -3.91
C VAL A 168 -11.99 0.06 -3.03
N ILE A 169 -11.10 -0.70 -3.67
CA ILE A 169 -10.15 -1.58 -3.01
C ILE A 169 -9.10 -0.74 -2.31
N MET A 170 -9.05 -0.86 -0.99
CA MET A 170 -8.21 -0.07 -0.10
C MET A 170 -6.91 -0.77 0.27
N ALA A 171 -6.89 -2.10 0.24
CA ALA A 171 -5.68 -2.91 0.40
C ALA A 171 -5.77 -4.16 -0.47
N ALA A 172 -4.65 -4.57 -1.05
CA ALA A 172 -4.57 -5.78 -1.86
C ALA A 172 -3.15 -6.36 -1.87
N GLN A 173 -3.03 -7.63 -2.24
CA GLN A 173 -1.74 -8.32 -2.40
C GLN A 173 -1.70 -9.10 -3.71
N THR A 174 -0.51 -9.35 -4.25
CA THR A 174 -0.35 -10.29 -5.35
C THR A 174 -0.46 -11.73 -4.86
N THR A 175 -0.97 -12.61 -5.72
CA THR A 175 -1.12 -14.04 -5.39
C THR A 175 0.22 -14.78 -5.29
N ASP A 176 1.29 -14.23 -5.85
CA ASP A 176 2.66 -14.72 -5.69
C ASP A 176 3.34 -14.22 -4.40
N GLY A 177 2.67 -13.33 -3.64
CA GLY A 177 3.17 -12.80 -2.37
C GLY A 177 4.31 -11.79 -2.48
N LEU A 178 4.64 -11.31 -3.69
CA LEU A 178 5.76 -10.39 -3.92
C LEU A 178 5.37 -8.91 -3.99
N ALA A 179 4.08 -8.57 -3.94
CA ALA A 179 3.67 -7.20 -3.78
C ALA A 179 2.44 -7.04 -2.88
N LEU A 180 2.42 -5.94 -2.12
CA LEU A 180 1.31 -5.51 -1.30
C LEU A 180 1.06 -4.03 -1.54
N GLY A 181 -0.21 -3.65 -1.60
CA GLY A 181 -0.63 -2.28 -1.88
C GLY A 181 -1.65 -1.76 -0.90
N LEU A 182 -1.54 -0.48 -0.55
CA LEU A 182 -2.46 0.25 0.32
C LEU A 182 -2.91 1.53 -0.40
N GLN A 183 -4.21 1.70 -0.67
CA GLN A 183 -4.76 2.93 -1.28
C GLN A 183 -4.80 4.10 -0.30
N PHE A 184 -4.86 3.80 1.00
CA PHE A 184 -4.86 4.78 2.08
C PHE A 184 -3.43 5.13 2.51
N HIS A 185 -3.31 6.11 3.40
CA HIS A 185 -2.04 6.64 3.88
C HIS A 185 -1.74 6.12 5.29
N PRO A 186 -1.03 4.99 5.46
CA PRO A 186 -0.68 4.47 6.78
C PRO A 186 0.32 5.37 7.54
N GLU A 187 1.02 6.26 6.85
CA GLU A 187 1.90 7.27 7.43
C GLU A 187 1.16 8.49 7.99
N SER A 188 -0.14 8.63 7.69
CA SER A 188 -0.96 9.72 8.22
C SER A 188 -1.40 9.44 9.64
N VAL A 189 -1.46 10.49 10.46
CA VAL A 189 -2.10 10.46 11.80
C VAL A 189 -3.57 10.03 11.75
N LEU A 190 -4.23 10.16 10.59
CA LEU A 190 -5.60 9.70 10.37
C LEU A 190 -5.72 8.17 10.28
N SER A 191 -4.60 7.45 10.24
CA SER A 191 -4.50 5.98 10.29
C SER A 191 -3.85 5.56 11.62
N PRO A 192 -4.62 5.40 12.73
CA PRO A 192 -4.05 5.17 14.06
C PRO A 192 -3.16 3.93 14.17
N THR A 193 -3.51 2.87 13.44
CA THR A 193 -2.75 1.61 13.36
C THR A 193 -1.78 1.56 12.20
N GLY A 194 -1.60 2.66 11.47
CA GLY A 194 -0.78 2.76 10.26
C GLY A 194 0.68 2.32 10.44
N PRO A 195 1.40 2.71 11.52
CA PRO A 195 2.76 2.22 11.78
C PRO A 195 2.83 0.69 11.96
N ILE A 196 1.82 0.09 12.60
CA ILE A 196 1.72 -1.37 12.78
C ILE A 196 1.48 -2.04 11.42
N ILE A 197 0.58 -1.48 10.61
CA ILE A 197 0.29 -1.97 9.26
C ILE A 197 1.56 -1.94 8.40
N LEU A 198 2.32 -0.84 8.40
CA LEU A 198 3.57 -0.73 7.64
C LEU A 198 4.60 -1.80 8.03
N SER A 199 4.83 -2.00 9.33
CA SER A 199 5.76 -3.05 9.82
C SER A 199 5.33 -4.43 9.32
N ARG A 200 4.05 -4.76 9.45
CA ARG A 200 3.52 -6.07 9.06
C ARG A 200 3.52 -6.29 7.55
N CYS A 201 3.35 -5.23 6.75
CA CYS A 201 3.50 -5.32 5.30
C CYS A 201 4.94 -5.72 4.94
N VAL A 202 5.93 -5.09 5.56
CA VAL A 202 7.36 -5.42 5.35
C VAL A 202 7.67 -6.84 5.83
N GLU A 203 7.19 -7.23 7.01
CA GLU A 203 7.37 -8.58 7.55
C GLU A 203 6.77 -9.65 6.64
N GLN A 204 5.53 -9.45 6.17
CA GLN A 204 4.85 -10.40 5.28
C GLN A 204 5.59 -10.53 3.95
N LEU A 205 5.98 -9.41 3.34
CA LEU A 205 6.68 -9.40 2.05
C LEU A 205 8.06 -10.06 2.08
N LEU A 206 8.73 -10.08 3.24
CA LEU A 206 10.06 -10.67 3.41
C LEU A 206 10.04 -12.10 3.95
N ALA A 207 8.87 -12.60 4.36
CA ALA A 207 8.71 -13.97 4.83
C ALA A 207 8.48 -14.97 3.68
N ASN A 208 8.16 -14.48 2.48
CA ASN A 208 7.86 -15.25 1.27
C ASN A 208 9.13 -15.62 0.48
#